data_AF-A0A6A7BYB8-F1
#
_entry.id   AF-A0A6A7BYB8-F1
#
_cell.length_a   1.000
_cell.length_b   1.000
_cell.length_c   1.000
_cell.angle_alpha   90.00
_cell.angle_beta   90.00
_cell.angle_gamma   90.00
#
_symmetry.space_group_name_H-M   'P 1'
#
loop_
_entity.id
_entity.type
_entity.pdbx_description
1 polymer ?
#
loop_
_entity_poly.entity_id
_entity_poly.type
_entity_poly.pdbx_seq_one_letter_code
_entity_poly.pdbx_strand_id
1 'polypeptide(L)'
;MHILKTLLSLLFLSLVSAGPVLPLETDDWDFSVNGSWSNMTERAKRPTRYIPTIIENMDEELVQCGNTPITKEAIRAAIEWGSALNENHDGRETDVKGKSTKWPKGYGNSEKFVWINEIKECNGYRLEFPVIEGRLFGDTPDGKDSPGLYRAIFTHKRGKKNRKDGQLVSYYCGTIYHIGRAGEFAGCDVSNNA
;
A
#
# COMPACT_ATOMS: atom_id res chain seq x y z
N MET A 1 -83.32 27.97 -16.57
CA MET A 1 -83.17 27.07 -15.40
C MET A 1 -81.74 26.56 -15.41
N HIS A 2 -80.82 27.20 -14.70
CA HIS A 2 -80.39 26.81 -13.34
C HIS A 2 -80.11 25.29 -13.31
N ILE A 3 -78.87 24.81 -13.12
CA ILE A 3 -78.13 24.92 -11.86
C ILE A 3 -76.62 24.74 -12.11
N LEU A 4 -75.90 25.73 -11.60
CA LEU A 4 -74.50 25.79 -11.19
C LEU A 4 -74.15 24.59 -10.27
N LYS A 5 -73.05 23.85 -10.50
CA LYS A 5 -72.38 23.11 -9.41
C LYS A 5 -70.94 22.70 -9.75
N THR A 6 -70.04 23.45 -9.12
CA THR A 6 -68.82 23.00 -8.42
C THR A 6 -67.63 22.49 -9.25
N LEU A 7 -66.71 23.42 -9.48
CA LEU A 7 -65.27 23.18 -9.48
C LEU A 7 -64.87 22.41 -8.21
N LEU A 8 -64.11 21.32 -8.36
CA LEU A 8 -63.31 20.75 -7.28
C LEU A 8 -61.88 20.57 -7.80
N SER A 9 -61.06 21.60 -7.60
CA SER A 9 -59.61 21.55 -7.78
C SER A 9 -59.02 20.62 -6.73
N LEU A 10 -58.55 19.45 -7.16
CA LEU A 10 -57.68 18.59 -6.37
C LEU A 10 -56.23 19.05 -6.57
N LEU A 11 -55.83 20.02 -5.76
CA LEU A 11 -54.43 20.34 -5.50
C LEU A 11 -53.83 19.21 -4.65
N PHE A 12 -53.15 18.26 -5.31
CA PHE A 12 -52.23 17.36 -4.61
C PHE A 12 -50.95 18.15 -4.27
N LEU A 13 -50.91 18.71 -3.06
CA LEU A 13 -49.63 19.06 -2.43
C LEU A 13 -48.93 17.76 -2.01
N SER A 14 -47.95 17.33 -2.78
CA SER A 14 -46.95 16.36 -2.32
C SER A 14 -46.09 17.04 -1.25
N LEU A 15 -46.31 16.69 0.02
CA LEU A 15 -45.34 16.95 1.07
C LEU A 15 -44.08 16.11 0.77
N VAL A 16 -43.04 16.75 0.25
CA VAL A 16 -41.69 16.21 0.31
C VAL A 16 -41.25 16.37 1.77
N SER A 17 -41.17 15.24 2.48
CA SER A 17 -40.49 15.16 3.76
C SER A 17 -39.02 15.51 3.56
N ALA A 18 -38.64 16.73 3.95
CA ALA A 18 -37.26 17.09 4.14
C ALA A 18 -36.75 16.34 5.39
N GLY A 19 -36.24 15.13 5.18
CA GLY A 19 -35.38 14.48 6.16
C GLY A 19 -34.14 15.36 6.40
N PRO A 20 -33.57 15.37 7.62
CA PRO A 20 -32.36 16.13 7.88
C PRO A 20 -31.25 15.67 6.92
N VAL A 21 -30.84 16.57 6.03
CA VAL A 21 -29.62 16.43 5.24
C VAL A 21 -28.48 16.52 6.25
N LEU A 22 -27.93 15.37 6.62
CA LEU A 22 -26.63 15.34 7.30
C LEU A 22 -25.65 16.06 6.37
N PRO A 23 -24.86 17.04 6.88
CA PRO A 23 -23.84 17.67 6.06
C PRO A 23 -22.92 16.57 5.56
N LEU A 24 -22.84 16.46 4.23
CA LEU A 24 -21.78 15.72 3.56
C LEU A 24 -20.49 16.47 3.97
N GLU A 25 -19.73 15.91 4.91
CA GLU A 25 -18.32 16.28 5.08
C GLU A 25 -17.64 15.98 3.75
N THR A 26 -17.59 17.00 2.90
CA THR A 26 -16.58 17.08 1.86
C THR A 26 -15.29 17.36 2.61
N ASP A 27 -14.59 16.30 2.98
CA ASP A 27 -13.18 16.39 3.34
C ASP A 27 -12.48 16.96 2.10
N ASP A 28 -12.23 18.26 2.16
CA ASP A 28 -11.37 18.98 1.24
C ASP A 28 -9.99 18.30 1.27
N TRP A 29 -9.69 17.58 0.18
CA TRP A 29 -8.38 17.03 -0.09
C TRP A 29 -7.44 18.16 -0.49
N ASP A 30 -7.03 18.99 0.48
CA ASP A 30 -5.92 19.90 0.29
C ASP A 30 -4.60 19.11 0.38
N PHE A 31 -4.18 18.58 -0.76
CA PHE A 31 -2.88 17.92 -0.93
C PHE A 31 -1.78 18.99 -0.92
N SER A 32 -1.42 19.46 0.27
CA SER A 32 -0.22 20.25 0.46
C SER A 32 1.00 19.35 0.27
N VAL A 33 1.70 19.55 -0.86
CA VAL A 33 2.85 18.78 -1.36
C VAL A 33 4.13 18.96 -0.50
N ASN A 34 4.02 19.52 0.71
CA ASN A 34 5.17 19.86 1.57
C ASN A 34 5.15 19.17 2.95
N GLY A 35 4.35 18.12 3.13
CA GLY A 35 4.26 17.38 4.39
C GLY A 35 5.51 16.55 4.67
N SER A 36 6.44 17.09 5.46
CA SER A 36 7.51 16.31 6.07
C SER A 36 6.93 15.13 6.86
N TRP A 37 7.40 13.92 6.56
CA TRP A 37 7.03 12.65 7.21
C TRP A 37 7.18 12.65 8.75
N SER A 38 7.84 13.66 9.32
CA SER A 38 7.91 13.90 10.76
C SER A 38 6.53 14.13 11.41
N ASN A 39 5.52 14.55 10.64
CA ASN A 39 4.14 14.78 11.13
C ASN A 39 3.17 13.60 11.01
N MET A 40 3.60 12.41 10.54
CA MET A 40 2.76 11.21 10.53
C MET A 40 2.56 10.56 11.92
N THR A 41 2.97 11.22 13.00
CA THR A 41 3.14 10.58 14.31
C THR A 41 1.91 10.55 15.21
N GLU A 42 0.74 11.08 14.83
CA GLU A 42 -0.38 11.19 15.79
C GLU A 42 -1.71 10.48 15.43
N ARG A 43 -1.87 9.90 14.23
CA ARG A 43 -3.14 9.23 13.86
C ARG A 43 -3.07 7.80 13.33
N ALA A 44 -1.87 7.26 13.12
CA ALA A 44 -1.69 5.82 13.04
C ALA A 44 -1.47 5.31 14.46
N LYS A 45 -2.37 4.49 15.01
CA LYS A 45 -2.02 3.61 16.12
C LYS A 45 -0.84 2.78 15.63
N ARG A 46 0.38 3.18 15.99
CA ARG A 46 1.60 2.45 15.64
C ARG A 46 1.33 0.97 15.94
N PRO A 47 1.52 0.06 14.98
CA PRO A 47 1.40 -1.36 15.26
C PRO A 47 2.25 -1.66 16.49
N THR A 48 1.73 -2.46 17.42
CA THR A 48 2.34 -2.75 18.72
C THR A 48 3.72 -3.42 18.64
N ARG A 49 4.28 -3.61 17.45
CA ARG A 49 5.69 -3.96 17.20
C ARG A 49 6.22 -3.38 15.87
N TYR A 50 6.25 -2.06 15.73
CA TYR A 50 7.20 -1.46 14.78
C TYR A 50 8.62 -1.79 15.24
N ILE A 51 9.43 -2.41 14.39
CA ILE A 51 10.84 -2.69 14.65
C ILE A 51 11.65 -1.93 13.60
N PRO A 52 12.47 -0.94 14.00
CA PRO A 52 13.33 -0.23 13.06
C PRO A 52 14.20 -1.22 12.27
N THR A 53 14.27 -1.04 10.96
CA THR A 53 15.01 -1.92 10.06
C THR A 53 16.07 -1.12 9.33
N ILE A 54 17.32 -1.57 9.40
CA ILE A 54 18.38 -1.09 8.51
C ILE A 54 18.13 -1.73 7.16
N ILE A 55 17.89 -0.88 6.15
CA ILE A 55 17.74 -1.32 4.77
C ILE A 55 19.02 -1.03 4.01
N GLU A 56 19.73 -2.11 3.70
CA GLU A 56 20.95 -2.07 2.90
C GLU A 56 20.60 -1.95 1.41
N ASN A 57 21.52 -1.40 0.63
CA ASN A 57 21.46 -1.34 -0.83
C ASN A 57 20.29 -0.51 -1.40
N MET A 58 19.84 0.50 -0.67
CA MET A 58 18.80 1.43 -1.13
C MET A 58 19.40 2.82 -1.38
N ASP A 59 19.68 3.13 -2.64
CA ASP A 59 20.26 4.41 -3.07
C ASP A 59 19.29 5.59 -2.86
N GLU A 60 19.81 6.81 -2.73
CA GLU A 60 19.07 8.02 -2.33
C GLU A 60 18.07 8.58 -3.36
N GLU A 61 17.95 7.96 -4.53
CA GLU A 61 17.13 8.47 -5.63
C GLU A 61 15.68 7.95 -5.64
N LEU A 62 14.85 8.61 -6.45
CA LEU A 62 13.44 8.30 -6.68
C LEU A 62 13.31 7.16 -7.70
N VAL A 63 12.37 6.23 -7.48
CA VAL A 63 12.20 5.03 -8.34
C VAL A 63 11.07 5.24 -9.35
N GLN A 64 11.35 5.01 -10.63
CA GLN A 64 10.38 5.20 -11.71
C GLN A 64 9.72 3.86 -12.10
N CYS A 65 8.42 3.71 -11.83
CA CYS A 65 7.64 2.52 -12.19
C CYS A 65 6.77 2.81 -13.42
N GLY A 66 7.28 2.52 -14.62
CA GLY A 66 6.62 2.95 -15.86
C GLY A 66 6.57 4.48 -15.94
N ASN A 67 5.37 5.06 -15.98
CA ASN A 67 5.19 6.51 -15.95
C ASN A 67 4.90 7.06 -14.53
N THR A 68 4.87 6.22 -13.51
CA THR A 68 4.58 6.63 -12.13
C THR A 68 5.84 6.69 -11.27
N PRO A 69 6.21 7.85 -10.72
CA PRO A 69 7.23 7.94 -9.70
C PRO A 69 6.75 7.32 -8.38
N ILE A 70 7.59 6.51 -7.75
CA ILE A 70 7.36 5.95 -6.42
C ILE A 70 8.43 6.47 -5.46
N THR A 71 7.98 6.94 -4.31
CA THR A 71 8.84 7.54 -3.29
C THR A 71 9.66 6.49 -2.58
N LYS A 72 10.91 6.84 -2.28
CA LYS A 72 11.80 5.98 -1.49
C LYS A 72 11.22 5.75 -0.09
N GLU A 73 10.50 6.73 0.46
CA GLU A 73 9.84 6.64 1.75
C GLU A 73 8.76 5.57 1.76
N ALA A 74 7.94 5.48 0.71
CA ALA A 74 6.95 4.41 0.57
C ALA A 74 7.61 3.03 0.46
N ILE A 75 8.71 2.91 -0.31
CA ILE A 75 9.48 1.66 -0.44
C ILE A 75 10.09 1.26 0.91
N ARG A 76 10.72 2.20 1.62
CA ARG A 76 11.30 2.00 2.95
C ARG A 76 10.24 1.53 3.95
N ALA A 77 9.10 2.23 4.01
CA ALA A 77 7.99 1.87 4.89
C ALA A 77 7.46 0.46 4.61
N ALA A 78 7.33 0.09 3.33
CA ALA A 78 6.92 -1.25 2.92
C ALA A 78 7.91 -2.33 3.37
N ILE A 79 9.22 -2.10 3.22
CA ILE A 79 10.25 -3.08 3.61
C ILE A 79 10.37 -3.19 5.13
N GLU A 80 10.35 -2.08 5.87
CA GLU A 80 10.31 -2.09 7.33
C GLU A 80 9.12 -2.88 7.84
N TRP A 81 7.94 -2.62 7.27
CA TRP A 81 6.71 -3.28 7.67
C TRP A 81 6.71 -4.77 7.32
N GLY A 82 7.09 -5.11 6.09
CA GLY A 82 7.25 -6.50 5.66
C GLY A 82 8.28 -7.25 6.49
N SER A 83 9.40 -6.62 6.85
CA SER A 83 10.45 -7.24 7.68
C SER A 83 9.93 -7.53 9.09
N ALA A 84 9.24 -6.57 9.71
CA ALA A 84 8.64 -6.75 11.03
C ALA A 84 7.57 -7.86 11.05
N LEU A 85 6.73 -7.95 10.02
CA LEU A 85 5.74 -9.02 9.89
C LEU A 85 6.42 -10.38 9.72
N ASN A 86 7.45 -10.48 8.87
CA ASN A 86 8.20 -11.72 8.68
C ASN A 86 8.91 -12.17 9.98
N GLU A 87 9.54 -11.25 10.71
CA GLU A 87 10.23 -11.54 11.97
C GLU A 87 9.25 -12.06 13.04
N ASN A 88 8.06 -11.47 13.13
CA ASN A 88 7.06 -11.85 14.13
C ASN A 88 6.18 -13.05 13.72
N HIS A 89 6.47 -13.70 12.58
CA HIS A 89 5.62 -14.77 12.02
C HIS A 89 4.17 -14.34 11.76
N ASP A 90 3.96 -13.06 11.49
CA ASP A 90 2.67 -12.46 11.23
C ASP A 90 2.47 -12.24 9.72
N GLY A 91 1.35 -11.64 9.33
CA GLY A 91 1.18 -11.10 8.00
C GLY A 91 -0.17 -10.42 7.78
N ARG A 92 -0.22 -9.60 6.73
CA ARG A 92 -1.40 -8.84 6.32
C ARG A 92 -2.08 -9.51 5.15
N GLU A 93 -3.41 -9.53 5.18
CA GLU A 93 -4.20 -10.22 4.18
C GLU A 93 -4.65 -9.26 3.07
N THR A 94 -4.74 -9.84 1.89
CA THR A 94 -5.34 -9.19 0.73
C THR A 94 -6.76 -9.68 0.55
N ASP A 95 -7.69 -8.80 0.22
CA ASP A 95 -9.03 -9.20 -0.24
C ASP A 95 -9.19 -8.86 -1.72
N VAL A 96 -8.76 -9.77 -2.59
CA VAL A 96 -8.94 -9.64 -4.03
C VAL A 96 -9.73 -10.83 -4.55
N LYS A 97 -11.00 -10.60 -4.89
CA LYS A 97 -11.89 -11.56 -5.56
C LYS A 97 -11.99 -12.92 -4.84
N GLY A 98 -12.07 -12.90 -3.51
CA GLY A 98 -12.20 -14.12 -2.69
C GLY A 98 -10.92 -14.94 -2.52
N LYS A 99 -9.77 -14.43 -2.98
CA LYS A 99 -8.46 -15.04 -2.72
C LYS A 99 -7.76 -14.27 -1.61
N SER A 100 -7.62 -14.89 -0.44
CA SER A 100 -6.76 -14.35 0.62
C SER A 100 -5.31 -14.70 0.30
N THR A 101 -4.47 -13.66 0.18
CA THR A 101 -3.02 -13.78 0.12
C THR A 101 -2.43 -13.08 1.33
N LYS A 102 -1.56 -13.77 2.06
CA LYS A 102 -0.86 -13.24 3.24
C LYS A 102 0.49 -12.66 2.84
N TRP A 103 0.81 -11.48 3.35
CA TRP A 103 2.04 -10.74 3.10
C TRP A 103 2.85 -10.52 4.39
N PRO A 104 4.20 -10.50 4.33
CA PRO A 104 5.03 -10.73 3.15
C PRO A 104 4.99 -12.17 2.68
N LYS A 105 5.26 -12.38 1.39
CA LYS A 105 5.31 -13.72 0.79
C LYS A 105 6.58 -13.89 -0.03
N GLY A 106 6.95 -15.14 -0.29
CA GLY A 106 8.13 -15.46 -1.08
C GLY A 106 7.98 -15.04 -2.55
N TYR A 107 9.07 -14.57 -3.14
CA TYR A 107 9.12 -14.13 -4.54
C TYR A 107 10.00 -15.02 -5.42
N GLY A 108 9.44 -15.53 -6.52
CA GLY A 108 10.04 -16.56 -7.38
C GLY A 108 10.93 -16.07 -8.54
N ASN A 109 10.89 -14.79 -8.91
CA ASN A 109 11.61 -14.21 -10.07
C ASN A 109 11.41 -14.95 -11.40
N SER A 110 10.16 -15.26 -11.75
CA SER A 110 9.79 -15.86 -13.04
C SER A 110 10.15 -14.97 -14.23
N GLU A 111 10.18 -13.66 -14.01
CA GLU A 111 10.44 -12.61 -14.99
C GLU A 111 11.93 -12.50 -15.34
N LYS A 112 12.81 -13.17 -14.57
CA LYS A 112 14.27 -13.12 -14.71
C LYS A 112 14.84 -11.71 -14.57
N PHE A 113 14.34 -10.95 -13.60
CA PHE A 113 14.91 -9.66 -13.23
C PHE A 113 16.37 -9.83 -12.77
N VAL A 114 17.19 -8.88 -13.17
CA VAL A 114 18.53 -8.61 -12.64
C VAL A 114 18.38 -7.60 -11.52
N TRP A 115 18.80 -7.99 -10.32
CA TRP A 115 18.63 -7.19 -9.11
C TRP A 115 19.61 -6.04 -9.05
N ILE A 116 19.20 -4.97 -8.36
CA ILE A 116 20.02 -3.78 -8.17
C ILE A 116 21.35 -4.15 -7.52
N ASN A 117 22.44 -3.60 -8.07
CA ASN A 117 23.81 -3.74 -7.57
C ASN A 117 24.30 -5.20 -7.48
N GLU A 118 23.65 -6.13 -8.20
CA GLU A 118 23.98 -7.57 -8.27
C GLU A 118 24.24 -8.22 -6.91
N ILE A 119 23.60 -7.71 -5.85
CA ILE A 119 23.95 -8.11 -4.50
C ILE A 119 23.62 -9.58 -4.26
N LYS A 120 24.57 -10.30 -3.64
CA LYS A 120 24.50 -11.74 -3.43
C LYS A 120 23.25 -12.15 -2.64
N GLU A 121 22.85 -11.33 -1.67
CA GLU A 121 21.65 -11.54 -0.85
C GLU A 121 20.39 -11.66 -1.71
N CYS A 122 20.28 -10.87 -2.78
CA CYS A 122 19.12 -10.88 -3.67
C CYS A 122 19.08 -12.08 -4.62
N ASN A 123 20.15 -12.87 -4.70
CA ASN A 123 20.14 -14.14 -5.44
C ASN A 123 19.50 -15.30 -4.64
N GLY A 124 19.19 -15.09 -3.35
CA GLY A 124 18.61 -16.08 -2.47
C GLY A 124 17.08 -16.02 -2.36
N TYR A 125 16.59 -16.38 -1.16
CA TYR A 125 15.17 -16.27 -0.82
C TYR A 125 14.76 -14.80 -0.70
N ARG A 126 13.84 -14.39 -1.57
CA ARG A 126 13.30 -13.04 -1.64
C ARG A 126 11.88 -13.01 -1.10
N LEU A 127 11.53 -11.90 -0.49
CA LEU A 127 10.18 -11.54 -0.12
C LEU A 127 9.69 -10.44 -1.05
N GLU A 128 8.41 -10.48 -1.36
CA GLU A 128 7.69 -9.35 -1.93
C GLU A 128 6.70 -8.79 -0.91
N PHE A 129 6.51 -7.48 -0.94
CA PHE A 129 5.53 -6.78 -0.12
C PHE A 129 4.91 -5.58 -0.85
N PRO A 130 3.61 -5.27 -0.66
CA PRO A 130 2.96 -4.14 -1.29
C PRO A 130 3.57 -2.79 -0.90
N VAL A 131 3.76 -1.92 -1.88
CA VAL A 131 4.12 -0.51 -1.67
C VAL A 131 2.88 0.34 -1.89
N ILE A 132 2.48 1.09 -0.87
CA ILE A 132 1.34 2.01 -0.91
C ILE A 132 1.84 3.41 -0.60
N GLU A 133 1.64 4.35 -1.52
CA GLU A 133 2.00 5.75 -1.29
C GLU A 133 1.18 6.33 -0.13
N GLY A 134 1.88 7.02 0.78
CA GLY A 134 1.27 7.73 1.91
C GLY A 134 0.70 6.87 3.04
N ARG A 135 0.81 5.53 3.02
CA ARG A 135 0.34 4.68 4.15
C ARG A 135 0.97 3.28 4.17
N LEU A 136 0.79 2.55 5.27
CA LEU A 136 1.18 1.14 5.37
C LEU A 136 0.11 0.21 4.75
N PHE A 137 0.57 -0.88 4.14
CA PHE A 137 -0.32 -1.93 3.65
C PHE A 137 -0.96 -2.71 4.82
N GLY A 138 -2.27 -2.94 4.73
CA GLY A 138 -3.05 -3.62 5.77
C GLY A 138 -3.35 -2.75 6.98
N ASP A 139 -3.11 -1.44 6.90
CA ASP A 139 -3.55 -0.44 7.89
C ASP A 139 -4.99 0.03 7.59
N THR A 140 -5.87 -0.95 7.39
CA THR A 140 -7.31 -0.76 7.24
C THR A 140 -8.02 -1.29 8.48
N PRO A 141 -9.23 -0.82 8.81
CA PRO A 141 -9.95 -1.24 10.02
C PRO A 141 -10.15 -2.76 10.14
N ASP A 142 -10.28 -3.47 9.02
CA ASP A 142 -10.45 -4.91 8.95
C ASP A 142 -9.15 -5.68 8.66
N GLY A 143 -8.01 -4.96 8.53
CA GLY A 143 -6.70 -5.53 8.20
C GLY A 143 -6.61 -6.14 6.80
N LYS A 144 -7.65 -5.96 5.98
CA LYS A 144 -7.73 -6.40 4.59
C LYS A 144 -7.51 -5.22 3.67
N ASP A 145 -6.60 -5.38 2.73
CA ASP A 145 -6.21 -4.26 1.89
C ASP A 145 -5.95 -4.72 0.45
N SER A 146 -6.15 -3.83 -0.51
CA SER A 146 -5.74 -4.08 -1.89
C SER A 146 -4.23 -3.92 -1.95
N PRO A 147 -3.49 -4.85 -2.59
CA PRO A 147 -2.04 -4.78 -2.58
C PRO A 147 -1.53 -3.68 -3.53
N GLY A 148 -2.42 -2.99 -4.26
CA GLY A 148 -2.03 -2.02 -5.27
C GLY A 148 -1.19 -2.63 -6.39
N LEU A 149 -0.50 -1.78 -7.15
CA LEU A 149 0.28 -2.16 -8.32
C LEU A 149 1.74 -2.48 -8.02
N TYR A 150 2.32 -1.83 -7.01
CA TYR A 150 3.77 -1.80 -6.78
C TYR A 150 4.19 -2.77 -5.68
N ARG A 151 5.34 -3.42 -5.85
CA ARG A 151 5.92 -4.34 -4.86
C ARG A 151 7.37 -3.97 -4.62
N ALA A 152 7.75 -3.93 -3.35
CA ALA A 152 9.14 -3.92 -2.95
C ALA A 152 9.63 -5.37 -2.84
N ILE A 153 10.76 -5.67 -3.47
CA ILE A 153 11.46 -6.94 -3.38
C ILE A 153 12.64 -6.75 -2.44
N PHE A 154 12.70 -7.58 -1.42
CA PHE A 154 13.76 -7.50 -0.42
C PHE A 154 14.11 -8.89 0.11
N THR A 155 15.26 -9.00 0.76
CA THR A 155 15.59 -10.18 1.55
C THR A 155 15.63 -9.83 3.03
N HIS A 156 15.07 -10.71 3.84
CA HIS A 156 15.13 -10.60 5.29
C HIS A 156 15.29 -12.01 5.89
N LYS A 157 16.36 -12.21 6.66
CA LYS A 157 16.58 -13.46 7.38
C LYS A 157 16.10 -13.30 8.81
N ARG A 158 15.13 -14.12 9.21
CA ARG A 158 14.62 -14.12 10.59
C ARG A 158 15.74 -14.28 11.61
N GLY A 159 15.64 -13.54 12.71
CA GLY A 159 16.64 -13.49 13.78
C GLY A 159 17.94 -12.78 13.38
N LYS A 160 18.11 -12.32 12.13
CA LYS A 160 19.23 -11.48 11.74
C LYS A 160 18.96 -10.05 12.20
N LYS A 161 19.62 -9.67 13.29
CA LYS A 161 19.57 -8.34 13.87
C LYS A 161 20.96 -7.71 13.84
N ASN A 162 21.03 -6.39 13.70
CA ASN A 162 22.27 -5.67 13.93
C ASN A 162 22.70 -5.88 15.38
N ARG A 163 23.98 -6.22 15.57
CA ARG A 163 24.58 -6.53 16.88
C ARG A 163 24.57 -5.36 17.86
N LYS A 164 24.56 -4.12 17.36
CA LYS A 164 24.65 -2.93 18.21
C LYS A 164 23.31 -2.55 18.84
N ASP A 165 22.24 -2.57 18.06
CA ASP A 165 20.99 -1.89 18.45
C ASP A 165 19.75 -2.80 18.37
N GLY A 166 19.93 -4.08 18.01
CA GLY A 166 18.83 -5.04 17.89
C GLY A 166 17.89 -4.79 16.70
N GLN A 167 18.21 -3.80 15.85
CA GLN A 167 17.46 -3.48 14.64
C GLN A 167 17.46 -4.63 13.64
N LEU A 168 16.37 -4.80 12.89
CA LEU A 168 16.34 -5.77 11.80
C LEU A 168 17.30 -5.34 10.70
N VAL A 169 17.83 -6.30 9.94
CA VAL A 169 18.61 -6.02 8.74
C VAL A 169 17.91 -6.65 7.54
N SER A 170 17.59 -5.82 6.56
CA SER A 170 16.98 -6.23 5.30
C SER A 170 17.76 -5.64 4.13
N TYR A 171 17.75 -6.34 3.00
CA TYR A 171 18.46 -5.90 1.79
C TYR A 171 17.42 -5.58 0.72
N TYR A 172 17.46 -4.37 0.18
CA TYR A 172 16.65 -3.97 -0.95
C TYR A 172 17.17 -4.61 -2.23
N CYS A 173 16.30 -5.31 -2.95
CA CYS A 173 16.62 -5.96 -4.23
C CYS A 173 16.10 -5.18 -5.44
N GLY A 174 15.04 -4.40 -5.24
CA GLY A 174 14.39 -3.60 -6.26
C GLY A 174 12.89 -3.49 -6.07
N THR A 175 12.26 -2.72 -6.95
CA THR A 175 10.82 -2.49 -7.02
C THR A 175 10.30 -2.95 -8.37
N ILE A 176 9.13 -3.59 -8.35
CA ILE A 176 8.44 -4.08 -9.53
C ILE A 176 6.98 -3.59 -9.52
N TYR A 177 6.33 -3.60 -10.67
CA TYR A 177 4.93 -3.22 -10.80
C TYR A 177 4.16 -4.13 -11.75
N HIS A 178 2.86 -4.29 -11.48
CA HIS A 178 1.98 -5.14 -12.27
C HIS A 178 1.60 -4.45 -13.60
N ILE A 179 1.82 -5.11 -14.73
CA ILE A 179 1.58 -4.55 -16.08
C ILE A 179 0.20 -4.87 -16.68
N GLY A 180 -0.73 -5.37 -15.86
CA GLY A 180 -2.15 -5.50 -16.19
C GLY A 180 -2.61 -6.91 -16.57
N ARG A 181 -1.70 -7.82 -16.92
CA ARG A 181 -2.00 -9.27 -17.00
C ARG A 181 -1.73 -9.93 -15.66
N ALA A 182 -2.63 -10.80 -15.22
CA ALA A 182 -2.56 -11.42 -13.89
C ALA A 182 -1.22 -12.14 -13.69
N GLY A 183 -0.38 -11.60 -12.79
CA GLY A 183 0.90 -12.19 -12.42
C GLY A 183 2.08 -11.77 -13.29
N GLU A 184 1.90 -10.88 -14.27
CA GLU A 184 3.03 -10.30 -15.02
C GLU A 184 3.50 -9.00 -14.36
N PHE A 185 4.81 -8.92 -14.12
CA PHE A 185 5.46 -7.75 -13.55
C PHE A 185 6.49 -7.16 -14.52
N ALA A 186 6.71 -5.85 -14.41
CA ALA A 186 7.87 -5.17 -14.98
C ALA A 186 8.70 -4.53 -13.87
N GLY A 187 9.99 -4.34 -14.14
CA GLY A 187 10.90 -3.67 -13.21
C GLY A 187 10.68 -2.16 -13.21
N CYS A 188 10.82 -1.55 -12.03
CA CYS A 188 10.91 -0.10 -11.90
C CYS A 188 12.38 0.35 -11.97
N ASP A 189 13.20 -0.26 -11.13
CA ASP A 189 14.65 -0.03 -10.99
C ASP A 189 15.46 -1.33 -11.09
N VAL A 190 14.80 -2.43 -11.50
CA VAL A 190 15.44 -3.69 -11.90
C VAL A 190 15.32 -3.86 -13.39
N SER A 191 16.35 -4.41 -14.03
CA SER A 191 16.34 -4.68 -15.47
C SER A 191 15.92 -6.12 -15.75
N ASN A 192 15.27 -6.36 -16.88
CA ASN A 192 15.12 -7.72 -17.40
C ASN A 192 16.46 -8.20 -17.95
N ASN A 193 16.80 -9.48 -17.76
CA ASN A 193 17.77 -10.10 -18.65
C ASN A 193 17.18 -10.08 -20.08
N ALA A 194 17.80 -9.30 -20.96
CA ALA A 194 17.50 -9.28 -22.38
C ALA A 194 17.84 -10.64 -23.03
#